data_AF-A0A495KQF7-F1
#
_entry.id   AF-A0A495KQF7-F1
#
_cell.length_a   1.000
_cell.length_b   1.000
_cell.length_c   1.000
_cell.angle_alpha   90.00
_cell.angle_beta   90.00
_cell.angle_gamma   90.00
#
_symmetry.space_group_name_H-M   'P 1'
#
loop_
_entity.id
_entity.type
_entity.pdbx_description
1 polymer ?
#
loop_
_entity_poly.entity_id
_entity_poly.type
_entity_poly.pdbx_seq_one_letter_code
_entity_poly.pdbx_strand_id
1 'polypeptide(L)'
;MKLLFETFLIAHGLLHLPAFIRSFFGEPTPKARETASKGLGILWLTASLLFFCTAGLLHYDNDYWWTVAVPAITISQLDIITRWKETKSGTLVNLVIAVVTYTVAHNLWQLHQN
;
A
#
# COMPACT_ATOMS: atom_id res chain seq x y z
N MET A 1 -6.35 -5.11 18.75
CA MET A 1 -6.29 -5.48 17.32
C MET A 1 -5.91 -4.31 16.42
N LYS A 2 -6.41 -3.09 16.67
CA LYS A 2 -6.04 -1.85 15.96
C LYS A 2 -4.52 -1.67 15.76
N LEU A 3 -3.74 -1.71 16.85
CA LEU A 3 -2.28 -1.53 16.79
C LEU A 3 -1.56 -2.60 15.93
N LEU A 4 -2.06 -3.84 15.91
CA LEU A 4 -1.49 -4.91 15.07
C LEU A 4 -1.73 -4.59 13.59
N PHE A 5 -2.93 -4.16 13.22
CA PHE A 5 -3.25 -3.78 11.85
C PHE A 5 -2.51 -2.51 11.41
N GLU A 6 -2.39 -1.52 12.30
CA GLU A 6 -1.58 -0.32 12.08
C GLU A 6 -0.11 -0.68 11.80
N THR A 7 0.47 -1.53 12.64
CA THR A 7 1.84 -2.03 12.43
C THR A 7 1.98 -2.76 11.10
N PHE A 8 0.97 -3.54 10.71
CA PHE A 8 0.93 -4.24 9.44
C PHE A 8 0.91 -3.29 8.24
N LEU A 9 0.11 -2.22 8.30
CA LEU A 9 0.07 -1.16 7.27
C LEU A 9 1.43 -0.45 7.15
N ILE A 10 2.04 -0.08 8.29
CA ILE A 10 3.34 0.58 8.32
C ILE A 10 4.42 -0.35 7.74
N ALA A 11 4.46 -1.61 8.18
CA ALA A 11 5.42 -2.58 7.68
C ALA A 11 5.30 -2.77 6.16
N HIS A 12 4.08 -2.92 5.65
CA HIS A 12 3.85 -3.04 4.20
C HIS A 12 4.25 -1.77 3.45
N GLY A 13 3.88 -0.58 3.95
CA GLY A 13 4.32 0.70 3.40
C GLY A 13 5.85 0.80 3.29
N LEU A 14 6.57 0.42 4.35
CA LEU A 14 8.04 0.41 4.36
C LEU A 14 8.63 -0.54 3.30
N LEU A 15 7.98 -1.66 2.99
CA LEU A 15 8.45 -2.59 1.95
C LEU A 15 8.42 -2.00 0.53
N HIS A 16 7.68 -0.91 0.30
CA HIS A 16 7.66 -0.22 -0.98
C HIS A 16 8.86 0.73 -1.18
N LEU A 17 9.43 1.26 -0.09
CA LEU A 17 10.51 2.26 -0.15
C LEU A 17 11.78 1.79 -0.86
N PRO A 18 12.28 0.54 -0.69
CA PRO A 18 13.46 0.07 -1.42
C PRO A 18 13.30 0.12 -2.94
N ALA A 19 12.09 -0.16 -3.45
CA ALA A 19 11.81 -0.10 -4.88
C ALA A 19 11.83 1.35 -5.40
N PHE A 20 11.26 2.29 -4.65
CA PHE A 20 11.38 3.73 -4.93
C PHE A 20 12.85 4.18 -4.95
N ILE A 21 13.61 3.84 -3.90
CA ILE A 21 15.02 4.23 -3.78
C ILE A 21 15.81 3.72 -4.99
N ARG A 22 15.64 2.46 -5.37
CA ARG A 22 16.31 1.89 -6.55
C ARG A 22 15.93 2.58 -7.85
N SER A 23 14.68 2.99 -8.02
CA SER A 23 14.21 3.70 -9.24
C SER A 23 14.75 5.12 -9.38
N PHE A 24 15.10 5.80 -8.28
CA PHE A 24 15.56 7.19 -8.29
C PHE A 24 17.06 7.36 -8.06
N PHE A 25 17.66 6.50 -7.24
CA PHE A 25 19.04 6.60 -6.77
C PHE A 25 19.89 5.38 -7.12
N GLY A 26 19.31 4.36 -7.77
CA GLY A 26 20.07 3.18 -8.21
C GLY A 26 21.05 3.51 -9.35
N GLU A 27 22.12 2.73 -9.44
CA GLU A 27 23.10 2.88 -10.51
C GLU A 27 22.45 2.68 -11.89
N PRO A 28 22.72 3.55 -12.87
CA PRO A 28 22.15 3.49 -14.21
C PRO A 28 22.83 2.41 -15.04
N THR A 29 22.64 1.15 -14.68
CA THR A 29 23.03 0.01 -15.52
C THR A 29 21.94 -0.24 -16.58
N PRO A 30 22.28 -0.78 -17.77
CA PRO A 30 21.29 -1.12 -18.79
C PRO A 30 20.16 -2.01 -18.26
N LYS A 31 20.51 -2.99 -17.41
CA LYS A 31 19.57 -3.90 -16.74
C LYS A 31 18.68 -3.18 -15.72
N ALA A 32 19.19 -2.19 -15.00
CA ALA A 32 18.38 -1.36 -14.10
C ALA A 32 17.40 -0.47 -14.87
N ARG A 33 17.79 0.05 -16.03
CA ARG A 33 16.94 0.92 -16.86
C ARG A 33 15.73 0.19 -17.44
N GLU A 34 15.86 -1.10 -17.74
CA GLU A 34 14.74 -1.98 -18.13
C GLU A 34 13.81 -2.33 -16.97
N THR A 35 14.31 -2.36 -15.73
CA THR A 35 13.59 -2.92 -14.58
C THR A 35 13.18 -1.90 -13.51
N ALA A 36 13.62 -0.64 -13.60
CA ALA A 36 13.37 0.40 -12.62
C ALA A 36 13.25 1.78 -13.30
N SER A 37 12.05 2.09 -13.79
CA SER A 37 11.74 3.43 -14.32
C SER A 37 11.36 4.40 -13.19
N LYS A 38 11.60 5.71 -13.41
CA LYS A 38 11.18 6.76 -12.47
C LYS A 38 9.66 6.78 -12.25
N GLY A 39 8.88 6.55 -13.32
CA GLY A 39 7.42 6.48 -13.24
C GLY A 39 6.94 5.37 -12.31
N LEU A 40 7.55 4.17 -12.41
CA LEU A 40 7.29 3.10 -11.45
C LEU A 40 7.68 3.51 -10.04
N GLY A 41 8.86 4.11 -9.85
CA GLY A 41 9.30 4.58 -8.53
C GLY A 41 8.29 5.53 -7.85
N ILE A 42 7.62 6.40 -8.61
CA ILE A 42 6.57 7.29 -8.10
C ILE A 42 5.35 6.48 -7.61
N LEU A 43 4.95 5.41 -8.31
CA LEU A 43 3.87 4.53 -7.86
C LEU A 43 4.22 3.86 -6.52
N TRP A 44 5.43 3.28 -6.42
CA TRP A 44 5.94 2.68 -5.18
C TRP A 44 5.93 3.67 -4.01
N LEU A 45 6.41 4.90 -4.23
CA LEU A 45 6.36 5.96 -3.21
C LEU A 45 4.92 6.33 -2.84
N THR A 46 4.04 6.44 -3.83
CA THR A 46 2.62 6.79 -3.62
C THR A 46 1.92 5.72 -2.77
N ALA A 47 2.13 4.44 -3.07
CA ALA A 47 1.61 3.34 -2.26
C ALA A 47 2.11 3.42 -0.81
N SER A 48 3.42 3.64 -0.61
CA SER A 48 4.01 3.79 0.72
C SER A 48 3.38 4.94 1.51
N LEU A 49 3.26 6.12 0.90
CA LEU A 49 2.69 7.30 1.55
C LEU A 49 1.21 7.08 1.88
N LEU A 50 0.44 6.46 0.99
CA LEU A 50 -0.96 6.15 1.26
C LEU A 50 -1.11 5.16 2.41
N PHE A 51 -0.28 4.11 2.51
CA PHE A 51 -0.32 3.22 3.67
C PHE A 51 0.04 3.91 4.99
N PHE A 52 1.01 4.83 4.99
CA PHE A 52 1.31 5.64 6.17
C PHE A 52 0.17 6.59 6.53
N CYS A 53 -0.47 7.22 5.54
CA CYS A 53 -1.66 8.03 5.77
C CYS A 53 -2.81 7.19 6.33
N THR A 54 -3.05 5.98 5.79
CA THR A 54 -4.05 5.05 6.33
C THR A 54 -3.75 4.67 7.78
N ALA A 55 -2.49 4.34 8.09
CA ALA A 55 -2.06 4.03 9.45
C ALA A 55 -2.25 5.22 10.40
N GLY A 56 -1.90 6.43 9.96
CA GLY A 56 -2.11 7.65 10.75
C GLY A 56 -3.59 7.96 11.00
N LEU A 57 -4.44 7.86 9.96
CA LEU A 57 -5.89 8.05 10.13
C LEU A 57 -6.48 7.02 11.09
N LEU A 58 -6.05 5.75 10.96
CA LEU A 58 -6.43 4.71 11.90
C LEU A 58 -5.97 5.08 13.32
N HIS A 59 -4.71 5.48 13.51
CA HIS A 59 -4.14 5.86 14.80
C HIS A 59 -5.00 6.91 15.52
N TYR A 60 -5.42 7.96 14.80
CA TYR A 60 -6.27 9.04 15.33
C TYR A 60 -7.78 8.73 15.39
N ASP A 61 -8.16 7.46 15.29
CA ASP A 61 -9.57 7.01 15.37
C ASP A 61 -10.48 7.68 14.33
N ASN A 62 -9.93 8.01 13.15
CA ASN A 62 -10.74 8.54 12.06
C ASN A 62 -11.47 7.40 11.34
N ASP A 63 -12.78 7.33 11.50
CA ASP A 63 -13.64 6.28 10.90
C ASP A 63 -13.51 6.17 9.37
N TYR A 64 -13.07 7.23 8.68
CA TYR A 64 -12.93 7.26 7.22
C TYR A 64 -11.56 6.80 6.71
N TRP A 65 -10.70 6.22 7.55
CA TRP A 65 -9.38 5.71 7.14
C TRP A 65 -9.44 4.75 5.93
N TRP A 66 -10.54 3.99 5.79
CA TRP A 66 -10.75 3.04 4.71
C TRP A 66 -10.79 3.71 3.32
N THR A 67 -11.21 4.98 3.26
CA THR A 67 -11.26 5.75 2.00
C THR A 67 -9.87 5.95 1.39
N VAL A 68 -8.83 6.03 2.24
CA VAL A 68 -7.42 6.12 1.83
C VAL A 68 -6.81 4.74 1.63
N ALA A 69 -7.25 3.73 2.39
CA ALA A 69 -6.78 2.37 2.24
C ALA A 69 -7.08 1.78 0.85
N VAL A 70 -8.27 2.02 0.31
CA VAL A 70 -8.69 1.51 -1.03
C VAL A 70 -7.73 1.92 -2.15
N PRO A 71 -7.40 3.22 -2.35
CA PRO A 71 -6.41 3.61 -3.36
C PRO A 71 -5.00 3.09 -3.01
N ALA A 72 -4.61 3.00 -1.74
CA ALA A 72 -3.33 2.41 -1.33
C ALA A 72 -3.18 0.96 -1.82
N ILE A 73 -4.19 0.12 -1.57
CA ILE A 73 -4.24 -1.29 -2.00
C ILE A 73 -4.22 -1.38 -3.51
N THR A 74 -4.98 -0.52 -4.19
CA THR A 74 -5.11 -0.53 -5.66
C THR A 74 -3.76 -0.22 -6.31
N ILE A 75 -3.10 0.86 -5.90
CA ILE A 75 -1.79 1.25 -6.43
C ILE A 75 -0.75 0.18 -6.08
N SER A 76 -0.75 -0.31 -4.84
CA SER A 76 0.14 -1.39 -4.43
C SER A 76 -0.05 -2.66 -5.27
N GLN A 77 -1.29 -2.99 -5.65
CA GLN A 77 -1.55 -4.17 -6.47
C GLN A 77 -1.10 -3.97 -7.91
N LEU A 78 -1.24 -2.75 -8.46
CA LEU A 78 -0.67 -2.40 -9.76
C LEU A 78 0.85 -2.56 -9.75
N ASP A 79 1.53 -2.04 -8.73
CA ASP A 79 2.98 -2.20 -8.55
C ASP A 79 3.40 -3.68 -8.50
N ILE A 80 2.63 -4.51 -7.80
CA ILE A 80 2.88 -5.96 -7.75
C ILE A 80 2.72 -6.61 -9.12
N ILE A 81 1.67 -6.29 -9.87
CA ILE A 81 1.42 -6.88 -11.20
C ILE A 81 2.53 -6.50 -12.18
N THR A 82 3.02 -5.25 -12.16
CA THR A 82 4.12 -4.82 -13.03
C THR A 82 5.44 -5.54 -12.75
N ARG A 83 5.63 -6.07 -11.54
CA ARG A 83 6.87 -6.77 -11.11
C ARG A 83 6.61 -8.18 -10.56
N TRP A 84 5.59 -8.85 -11.07
CA TRP A 84 5.03 -10.09 -10.51
C TRP A 84 6.06 -11.13 -10.06
N LYS A 85 7.10 -11.38 -10.86
CA LYS A 85 8.14 -12.38 -10.54
C LYS A 85 8.84 -12.12 -9.21
N GLU A 86 9.03 -10.85 -8.85
CA GLU A 86 9.75 -10.42 -7.64
C GLU A 86 8.80 -10.13 -6.47
N THR A 87 7.57 -9.67 -6.74
CA THR A 87 6.73 -9.00 -5.73
C THR A 87 5.39 -9.70 -5.45
N LYS A 88 5.08 -10.82 -6.12
CA LYS A 88 3.79 -11.53 -5.98
C LYS A 88 3.35 -11.88 -4.55
N SER A 89 4.29 -12.06 -3.62
CA SER A 89 3.96 -12.31 -2.20
C SER A 89 3.20 -11.15 -1.57
N GLY A 90 3.42 -9.92 -2.06
CA GLY A 90 2.69 -8.73 -1.62
C GLY A 90 1.18 -8.79 -1.88
N THR A 91 0.70 -9.62 -2.83
CA THR A 91 -0.74 -9.78 -3.08
C THR A 91 -1.45 -10.39 -1.87
N LEU A 92 -0.81 -11.30 -1.14
CA LEU A 92 -1.39 -11.84 0.09
C LEU A 92 -1.53 -10.75 1.15
N VAL A 93 -0.53 -9.87 1.27
CA VAL A 93 -0.56 -8.73 2.18
C VAL A 93 -1.70 -7.77 1.81
N ASN A 94 -1.83 -7.42 0.52
CA ASN A 94 -2.93 -6.60 0.03
C ASN A 94 -4.30 -7.24 0.27
N LEU A 95 -4.43 -8.57 0.13
CA LEU A 95 -5.68 -9.27 0.39
C LEU A 95 -6.10 -9.17 1.86
N VAL A 96 -5.15 -9.35 2.78
CA VAL A 96 -5.42 -9.17 4.23
C VAL A 96 -5.89 -7.75 4.52
N ILE A 97 -5.21 -6.73 3.96
CA ILE A 97 -5.59 -5.33 4.14
C ILE A 97 -6.98 -5.07 3.54
N ALA A 98 -7.28 -5.61 2.36
CA ALA A 98 -8.56 -5.45 1.68
C ALA A 98 -9.72 -6.04 2.47
N VAL A 99 -9.55 -7.24 3.04
CA VAL A 99 -10.58 -7.88 3.89
C VAL A 99 -10.88 -7.00 5.10
N VAL A 100 -9.86 -6.55 5.84
CA VAL A 100 -10.06 -5.69 7.01
C VAL A 100 -10.73 -4.37 6.61
N THR A 101 -10.24 -3.72 5.55
CA THR A 101 -10.81 -2.48 5.01
C THR A 101 -12.28 -2.64 4.64
N TYR A 102 -12.63 -3.71 3.94
CA TYR A 102 -14.00 -4.01 3.54
C TYR A 102 -14.91 -4.21 4.75
N THR A 103 -14.49 -5.00 5.74
CA THR A 103 -15.32 -5.26 6.93
C THR A 103 -15.68 -3.99 7.69
N VAL A 104 -14.73 -3.05 7.83
CA VAL A 104 -14.97 -1.78 8.52
C VAL A 104 -15.83 -0.84 7.68
N ALA A 105 -15.53 -0.69 6.38
CA ALA A 105 -16.33 0.14 5.49
C ALA A 105 -17.78 -0.34 5.41
N HIS A 106 -18.00 -1.66 5.33
CA HIS A 106 -19.33 -2.25 5.34
C HIS A 106 -20.07 -1.98 6.66
N ASN A 107 -19.41 -2.13 7.81
CA ASN A 107 -20.05 -1.87 9.10
C ASN A 107 -20.46 -0.40 9.25
N LEU A 108 -19.60 0.55 8.84
CA LEU A 108 -19.92 1.98 8.84
C LEU A 108 -21.11 2.30 7.93
N TRP A 109 -21.17 1.66 6.75
CA TRP A 109 -22.32 1.80 5.86
C TRP A 109 -23.63 1.36 6.53
N GLN A 110 -23.64 0.19 7.19
CA GLN A 110 -24.83 -0.31 7.88
C GLN A 110 -25.28 0.61 9.01
N LEU A 111 -24.35 1.20 9.76
CA LEU A 111 -24.67 2.14 10.84
C LEU A 111 -25.35 3.42 10.34
N HIS A 112 -25.00 3.91 9.15
CA HIS A 112 -25.64 5.09 8.56
C HIS A 112 -27.02 4.83 7.94
N GLN A 113 -27.43 3.56 7.79
CA GLN A 113 -28.73 3.18 7.22
C GLN A 113 -29.82 2.97 8.29
N ASN A 114 -29.47 2.96 9.58
CA ASN A 114 -30.38 2.78 10.71
C ASN A 114 -30.60 4.11 11.46
#